data_AF-A0A562C2Y3-F1
#
_entry.id   AF-A0A562C2Y3-F1
#
_cell.length_a   1.000
_cell.length_b   1.000
_cell.length_c   1.000
_cell.angle_alpha   90.00
_cell.angle_beta   90.00
_cell.angle_gamma   90.00
#
_symmetry.space_group_name_H-M   'P 1'
#
loop_
_entity.id
_entity.type
_entity.pdbx_description
1 polymer ?
#
loop_
_entity_poly.entity_id
_entity_poly.type
_entity_poly.pdbx_seq_one_letter_code
_entity_poly.pdbx_strand_id
1 'polypeptide(L)'
;MPTERSEFQVGPTKRTYYTAEQKSAEFIFEEDVLQSVIVQTVADDEHGAYAAPDALVEGLSGTAARDEVLARFGTPVKSTAASDRFSVDGVFVRFGYVDDRVADVTLMRSAPGQ
;
A
#
# COMPACT_ATOMS: atom_id res chain seq x y z
N MET A 1 5.10 20.14 -8.40
CA MET A 1 5.34 19.31 -7.21
C MET A 1 6.55 18.44 -7.53
N PRO A 2 7.65 18.48 -6.76
CA PRO A 2 8.74 17.56 -7.02
C PRO A 2 8.26 16.15 -6.68
N THR A 3 8.31 15.27 -7.67
CA THR A 3 8.11 13.83 -7.51
C THR A 3 9.48 13.24 -7.83
N GLU A 4 10.07 12.48 -6.91
CA GLU A 4 11.30 11.77 -7.24
C GLU A 4 10.94 10.63 -8.18
N ARG A 5 11.72 10.46 -9.25
CA ARG A 5 11.56 9.36 -10.20
C ARG A 5 12.81 8.49 -10.15
N SER A 6 12.61 7.21 -9.86
CA SER A 6 13.66 6.20 -9.86
C SER A 6 13.26 5.06 -10.80
N GLU A 7 14.22 4.53 -11.57
CA GLU A 7 13.98 3.47 -12.55
C GLU A 7 14.88 2.26 -12.24
N PHE A 8 14.28 1.08 -12.24
CA PHE A 8 15.00 -0.16 -11.96
C PHE A 8 14.60 -1.25 -12.95
N GLN A 9 15.58 -2.06 -13.34
CA GLN A 9 15.35 -3.27 -14.12
C GLN A 9 15.13 -4.44 -13.15
N VAL A 10 13.95 -5.07 -13.19
CA VAL A 10 13.60 -6.24 -12.36
C VAL A 10 13.31 -7.41 -13.29
N GLY A 11 14.34 -8.22 -13.55
CA GLY A 11 14.27 -9.25 -14.58
C GLY A 11 14.08 -8.64 -15.98
N PRO A 12 13.11 -9.10 -16.79
CA PRO A 12 12.84 -8.51 -18.10
C PRO A 12 12.05 -7.19 -18.01
N THR A 13 11.50 -6.85 -16.84
CA THR A 13 10.55 -5.74 -16.69
C THR A 13 11.24 -4.48 -16.20
N LYS A 14 10.93 -3.35 -16.85
CA LYS A 14 11.31 -2.01 -16.36
C LYS A 14 10.27 -1.52 -15.35
N ARG A 15 10.72 -1.21 -14.14
CA ARG A 15 9.91 -0.56 -13.09
C ARG A 15 10.29 0.90 -12.95
N THR A 16 9.27 1.76 -12.90
CA THR A 16 9.43 3.19 -12.59
C THR A 16 8.70 3.49 -11.30
N TYR A 17 9.43 4.01 -10.32
CA TYR A 17 8.92 4.44 -9.03
C TYR A 17 8.78 5.96 -9.07
N TYR A 18 7.62 6.44 -8.66
CA TYR A 18 7.36 7.85 -8.44
C TYR A 18 7.03 8.06 -6.97
N THR A 19 7.96 8.69 -6.25
CA THR A 19 7.78 9.02 -4.83
C THR A 19 7.27 10.44 -4.70
N ALA A 20 6.06 10.58 -4.20
CA ALA A 20 5.51 11.86 -3.79
C ALA A 20 5.70 12.01 -2.29
N GLU A 21 6.93 12.34 -1.85
CA GLU A 21 7.32 12.40 -0.43
C GLU A 21 6.36 13.28 0.39
N GLN A 22 5.94 14.43 -0.14
CA GLN A 22 4.99 15.34 0.53
C GLN A 22 3.58 14.75 0.69
N LYS A 23 3.30 13.64 0.01
CA LYS A 23 2.03 12.93 0.07
C LYS A 23 2.19 11.53 0.66
N SER A 24 3.37 11.16 1.15
CA SER A 24 3.60 9.85 1.79
C SER A 24 3.07 8.68 0.95
N ALA A 25 3.20 8.83 -0.36
CA ALA A 25 2.63 7.94 -1.35
C ALA A 25 3.67 7.62 -2.42
N GLU A 26 3.80 6.35 -2.73
CA GLU A 26 4.67 5.83 -3.76
C GLU A 26 3.83 5.15 -4.85
N PHE A 27 4.13 5.46 -6.10
CA PHE A 27 3.47 4.89 -7.27
C PHE A 27 4.46 4.04 -8.04
N ILE A 28 4.10 2.78 -8.30
CA ILE A 28 4.95 1.83 -8.99
C ILE A 28 4.31 1.53 -10.35
N PHE A 29 5.05 1.82 -11.42
CA PHE A 29 4.67 1.55 -12.79
C PHE A 29 5.54 0.46 -13.38
N GLU A 30 4.93 -0.41 -14.19
CA GLU A 30 5.63 -1.33 -15.09
C GLU A 30 5.13 -1.05 -16.51
N GLU A 31 6.05 -0.82 -17.45
CA GLU A 31 5.71 -0.53 -18.85
C GLU A 31 4.63 0.57 -19.01
N ASP A 32 4.78 1.66 -18.26
CA ASP A 32 3.85 2.80 -18.19
C ASP A 32 2.44 2.47 -17.64
N VAL A 33 2.26 1.29 -17.07
CA VAL A 33 1.03 0.86 -16.39
C VAL A 33 1.20 0.92 -14.88
N LEU A 34 0.29 1.63 -14.19
CA LEU A 34 0.27 1.65 -12.72
C LEU A 34 -0.04 0.25 -12.17
N GLN A 35 0.93 -0.31 -11.44
CA GLN A 35 0.82 -1.63 -10.82
C GLN A 35 0.45 -1.53 -9.35
N SER A 36 1.04 -0.57 -8.63
CA SER A 36 0.81 -0.43 -7.20
C SER A 36 0.83 1.02 -6.75
N VAL A 37 0.05 1.31 -5.71
CA VAL A 37 0.14 2.54 -4.92
C VAL A 37 0.32 2.14 -3.46
N ILE A 38 1.38 2.65 -2.83
CA ILE A 38 1.65 2.45 -1.40
C ILE A 38 1.40 3.79 -0.73
N VAL A 39 0.65 3.78 0.38
CA VAL A 39 0.38 4.98 1.17
C VAL A 39 0.70 4.69 2.63
N GLN A 40 1.60 5.50 3.21
CA GLN A 40 1.95 5.40 4.63
C GLN A 40 0.86 6.08 5.47
N THR A 41 0.35 5.38 6.48
CA THR A 41 -0.67 5.91 7.39
C THR A 41 -0.07 6.45 8.69
N VAL A 42 1.15 6.03 9.00
CA VAL A 42 1.99 6.53 10.09
C VAL A 42 3.31 7.05 9.51
N ALA A 43 3.94 7.98 10.19
CA ALA A 43 5.28 8.43 9.80
C ALA A 43 6.33 7.43 10.29
N ASP A 44 7.38 7.24 9.52
CA ASP A 44 8.59 6.53 9.91
C ASP A 44 9.82 7.45 9.75
N ASP A 45 11.03 6.89 9.89
CA ASP A 45 12.28 7.65 9.81
C ASP A 45 12.56 8.20 8.38
N GLU A 46 11.95 7.60 7.35
CA GLU A 46 12.17 7.91 5.93
C GLU A 46 10.98 8.65 5.29
N HIS A 47 9.76 8.47 5.81
CA HIS A 47 8.51 8.95 5.20
C HIS A 47 7.59 9.60 6.24
N GLY A 48 6.91 10.69 5.85
CA GLY A 48 5.81 11.25 6.65
C GLY A 48 4.57 10.35 6.61
N ALA A 49 3.54 10.69 7.40
CA ALA A 49 2.21 10.09 7.27
C ALA A 49 1.37 10.81 6.20
N TYR A 50 0.50 10.06 5.50
CA TYR A 50 -0.50 10.65 4.63
C TYR A 50 -1.38 11.64 5.41
N ALA A 51 -1.71 12.78 4.81
CA ALA A 51 -2.38 13.87 5.50
C ALA A 51 -3.80 13.53 6.00
N ALA A 52 -4.46 12.53 5.38
CA ALA A 52 -5.82 12.11 5.74
C ALA A 52 -5.93 10.58 5.67
N PRO A 53 -5.29 9.84 6.58
CA PRO A 53 -5.18 8.38 6.48
C PRO A 53 -6.54 7.70 6.70
N ASP A 54 -7.44 8.30 7.50
CA ASP A 54 -8.83 7.84 7.68
C ASP A 54 -9.70 8.02 6.43
N ALA A 55 -9.26 8.79 5.43
CA ALA A 55 -9.97 8.98 4.17
C ALA A 55 -9.62 7.92 3.11
N LEU A 56 -8.64 7.03 3.39
CA LEU A 56 -8.20 6.00 2.44
C LEU A 56 -9.22 4.88 2.27
N VAL A 57 -9.85 4.46 3.38
CA VAL A 57 -10.81 3.36 3.40
C VAL A 57 -12.04 3.81 4.19
N GLU A 58 -13.18 3.91 3.51
CA GLU A 58 -14.43 4.30 4.17
C GLU A 58 -14.80 3.32 5.30
N GLY A 59 -15.04 3.88 6.48
CA GLY A 59 -15.43 3.14 7.67
C GLY A 59 -14.29 2.42 8.39
N LEU A 60 -13.03 2.73 8.08
CA LEU A 60 -11.85 2.18 8.74
C LEU A 60 -10.85 3.31 9.07
N SER A 61 -10.35 3.35 10.30
CA SER A 61 -9.26 4.29 10.61
C SER A 61 -7.99 3.92 9.85
N GLY A 62 -7.21 4.92 9.45
CA GLY A 62 -5.89 4.73 8.87
C GLY A 62 -4.88 4.04 9.81
N THR A 63 -5.18 3.96 11.11
CA THR A 63 -4.37 3.23 12.10
C THR A 63 -5.18 2.14 12.82
N ALA A 64 -6.21 1.63 12.14
CA ALA A 64 -7.05 0.55 12.65
C ALA A 64 -6.23 -0.66 13.09
N ALA A 65 -6.72 -1.36 14.10
CA ALA A 65 -6.16 -2.62 14.54
C ALA A 65 -6.44 -3.72 13.51
N ARG A 66 -5.61 -4.77 13.53
CA ARG A 66 -5.74 -5.88 12.58
C ARG A 66 -7.11 -6.57 12.64
N ASP A 67 -7.70 -6.70 13.82
CA ASP A 67 -9.04 -7.29 14.01
C ASP A 67 -10.15 -6.43 13.37
N GLU A 68 -10.05 -5.10 13.43
CA GLU A 68 -10.96 -4.18 12.74
C GLU A 68 -10.87 -4.34 11.21
N VAL A 69 -9.66 -4.53 10.67
CA VAL A 69 -9.46 -4.81 9.24
C VAL A 69 -10.13 -6.14 8.87
N LEU A 70 -9.91 -7.20 9.65
CA LEU A 70 -10.51 -8.51 9.41
C LEU A 70 -12.04 -8.45 9.53
N ALA A 71 -12.58 -7.70 10.47
CA ALA A 71 -14.02 -7.50 10.61
C ALA A 71 -14.63 -6.82 9.37
N ARG A 72 -13.89 -5.88 8.76
CA ARG A 72 -14.35 -5.11 7.59
C ARG A 72 -14.22 -5.85 6.26
N PHE A 73 -13.16 -6.63 6.08
CA PHE A 73 -12.82 -7.28 4.80
C PHE A 73 -13.01 -8.80 4.80
N GLY A 74 -13.23 -9.41 5.97
CA GLY A 74 -13.37 -10.85 6.11
C GLY A 74 -12.03 -11.59 6.09
N THR A 75 -11.98 -12.74 5.42
CA THR A 75 -10.79 -13.59 5.38
C THR A 75 -9.81 -13.11 4.29
N PRO A 76 -8.53 -12.87 4.62
CA PRO A 76 -7.53 -12.47 3.63
C PRO A 76 -7.18 -13.63 2.69
N VAL A 77 -6.89 -13.30 1.42
CA VAL A 77 -6.35 -14.26 0.44
C VAL A 77 -4.90 -14.65 0.76
N LYS A 78 -4.18 -13.81 1.50
CA LYS A 78 -2.84 -14.11 2.03
C LYS A 78 -2.63 -13.34 3.33
N SER A 79 -2.10 -14.03 4.33
CA SER A 79 -1.81 -13.48 5.64
C SER A 79 -0.38 -13.81 6.05
N THR A 80 0.31 -12.86 6.69
CA THR A 80 1.61 -13.04 7.33
C THR A 80 1.59 -12.40 8.71
N ALA A 81 2.70 -12.49 9.46
CA ALA A 81 2.82 -11.78 10.74
C ALA A 81 2.72 -10.25 10.57
N ALA A 82 3.20 -9.72 9.44
CA ALA A 82 3.32 -8.27 9.19
C ALA A 82 2.24 -7.70 8.25
N SER A 83 1.35 -8.52 7.69
CA SER A 83 0.34 -8.02 6.76
C SER A 83 -0.77 -8.99 6.44
N ASP A 84 -1.90 -8.42 6.01
CA ASP A 84 -3.00 -9.14 5.37
C ASP A 84 -3.26 -8.58 3.97
N ARG A 85 -3.62 -9.47 3.04
CA ARG A 85 -3.98 -9.14 1.67
C ARG A 85 -5.38 -9.64 1.37
N PHE A 86 -6.19 -8.80 0.76
CA PHE A 86 -7.57 -9.06 0.37
C PHE A 86 -7.72 -8.88 -1.13
N SER A 87 -8.67 -9.59 -1.74
CA SER A 87 -9.13 -9.32 -3.10
C SER A 87 -10.42 -8.52 -3.03
N VAL A 88 -10.47 -7.38 -3.71
CA VAL A 88 -11.62 -6.47 -3.76
C VAL A 88 -11.84 -6.13 -5.23
N ASP A 89 -12.98 -6.49 -5.79
CA ASP A 89 -13.38 -6.17 -7.18
C ASP A 89 -12.28 -6.42 -8.25
N GLY A 90 -11.53 -7.50 -8.11
CA GLY A 90 -10.48 -7.90 -9.06
C GLY A 90 -9.14 -7.17 -8.90
N VAL A 91 -9.01 -6.29 -7.91
CA VAL A 91 -7.73 -5.74 -7.43
C VAL A 91 -7.37 -6.35 -6.07
N PHE A 92 -6.17 -6.04 -5.58
CA PHE A 92 -5.71 -6.48 -4.27
C PHE A 92 -5.41 -5.29 -3.37
N VAL A 93 -5.86 -5.38 -2.12
CA VAL A 93 -5.51 -4.43 -1.07
C VAL A 93 -4.66 -5.18 -0.06
N ARG A 94 -3.49 -4.64 0.29
CA ARG A 94 -2.67 -5.10 1.41
C ARG A 94 -2.68 -4.06 2.51
N PHE A 95 -2.88 -4.51 3.74
CA PHE A 95 -2.66 -3.75 4.95
C PHE A 95 -1.37 -4.28 5.60
N GLY A 96 -0.38 -3.41 5.76
CA GLY A 96 0.81 -3.72 6.55
C GLY A 96 0.67 -3.22 7.98
N TYR A 97 1.26 -3.97 8.91
CA TYR A 97 1.09 -3.74 10.34
C TYR A 97 2.42 -3.47 11.04
N VAL A 98 2.39 -2.49 11.95
CA VAL A 98 3.40 -2.26 12.99
C VAL A 98 2.65 -2.20 14.32
N ASP A 99 3.10 -2.96 15.31
CA ASP A 99 2.44 -3.08 16.63
C ASP A 99 0.93 -3.35 16.54
N ASP A 100 0.55 -4.24 15.60
CA ASP A 100 -0.82 -4.67 15.31
C ASP A 100 -1.77 -3.57 14.79
N ARG A 101 -1.21 -2.43 14.35
CA ARG A 101 -1.94 -1.33 13.72
C ARG A 101 -1.52 -1.12 12.28
N VAL A 102 -2.46 -0.71 11.44
CA VAL A 102 -2.17 -0.34 10.05
C VAL A 102 -1.11 0.76 10.02
N ALA A 103 -0.02 0.48 9.32
CA ALA A 103 1.08 1.41 9.07
C ALA A 103 1.20 1.80 7.59
N ASP A 104 0.83 0.87 6.69
CA ASP A 104 0.75 1.12 5.25
C ASP A 104 -0.50 0.47 4.64
N VAL A 105 -1.04 1.14 3.62
CA VAL A 105 -2.08 0.60 2.74
C VAL A 105 -1.53 0.55 1.33
N THR A 106 -1.54 -0.64 0.74
CA THR A 106 -1.07 -0.85 -0.63
C THR A 106 -2.22 -1.35 -1.52
N LEU A 107 -2.53 -0.61 -2.58
CA LEU A 107 -3.41 -1.07 -3.67
C LEU A 107 -2.56 -1.66 -4.78
N MET A 108 -2.90 -2.86 -5.26
CA MET A 108 -2.16 -3.55 -6.32
C MET A 108 -3.12 -4.04 -7.41
N ARG A 109 -2.74 -3.83 -8.67
CA ARG A 109 -3.46 -4.33 -9.84
C ARG A 109 -3.39 -5.86 -9.95
N SER A 110 -2.23 -6.43 -9.62
CA SER A 110 -2.00 -7.87 -9.60
C SER A 110 -1.16 -8.25 -8.40
N ALA A 111 -1.39 -9.44 -7.83
CA ALA A 111 -0.55 -9.95 -6.76
C ALA A 111 0.89 -10.17 -7.29
N PRO A 112 1.92 -9.54 -6.69
CA PRO A 112 3.30 -9.84 -7.05
C PRO A 112 3.60 -11.31 -6.70
N GLY A 113 4.11 -12.06 -7.69
CA GLY A 113 4.56 -13.44 -7.52
C GLY A 113 3.47 -14.52 -7.67
N GLN A 114 2.62 -14.43 -8.70
CA GLN A 114 2.03 -15.64 -9.29
C GLN A 114 3.07 -16.38 -10.13
#